data_AF-A0A7Y3E2Z9-F1
#
_entry.id   AF-A0A7Y3E2Z9-F1
#
_cell.length_a   1.000
_cell.length_b   1.000
_cell.length_c   1.000
_cell.angle_alpha   90.00
_cell.angle_beta   90.00
_cell.angle_gamma   90.00
#
_symmetry.space_group_name_H-M   'P 1'
#
loop_
_entity.id
_entity.type
_entity.pdbx_description
1 polymer ?
#
loop_
_entity_poly.entity_id
_entity_poly.type
_entity_poly.pdbx_seq_one_letter_code
_entity_poly.pdbx_strand_id
1 'polypeptide(L)'
;MLELDRMTLRGASRAEYELNVSDWRASQDDVPAVYVLLNRTAADQDPVVAHIAGTEHLEDSLGEHRDHPCMSDFVDSLAWIEVASGDERAEIARDLSALHKPLCEGCWPPIPVRDAQAEYHLHGVIGGCVAAHVTMDLRLEEAICEKRVVRFVHEKRPVEAEPREYGVSADGTPMLFAYRTGYGADGGGLPAWKAYPLAEIDGLVITDRPFGGARPVPPSPLAVAFVRERSPSPETVDAADRSETVNLLSPLRRNLQDMVWKLRRQVLEARRLASRTERIMFRLENLGGPAALSRLLASVEAARVQVVREILDLIPTVSALQNVATRDQEDAGLA
;
A
#
# COMPACT_ATOMS: atom_id res chain seq x y z
N MET A 1 3.35 6.19 23.40
CA MET A 1 2.89 5.37 22.26
C MET A 1 1.84 6.21 21.56
N LEU A 2 2.29 7.10 20.68
CA LEU A 2 1.48 8.12 20.01
C LEU A 2 0.69 7.49 18.86
N GLU A 3 -0.60 7.82 18.74
CA GLU A 3 -1.49 7.42 17.66
C GLU A 3 -1.18 8.23 16.38
N LEU A 4 -0.68 7.55 15.35
CA LEU A 4 -0.30 8.10 14.03
C LEU A 4 -1.49 8.07 13.03
N ASP A 5 -2.65 8.60 13.40
CA ASP A 5 -3.90 8.35 12.67
C ASP A 5 -4.29 9.39 11.59
N ARG A 6 -3.42 10.35 11.23
CA ARG A 6 -3.75 11.41 10.25
C ARG A 6 -2.56 11.93 9.42
N MET A 7 -2.05 11.15 8.48
CA MET A 7 -1.16 11.67 7.44
C MET A 7 -1.86 11.63 6.08
N THR A 8 -1.99 12.79 5.42
CA THR A 8 -2.46 12.90 4.03
C THR A 8 -1.25 13.27 3.17
N LEU A 9 -0.79 12.36 2.32
CA LEU A 9 0.29 12.66 1.38
C LEU A 9 -0.30 13.36 0.14
N ARG A 10 0.21 14.55 -0.20
CA ARG A 10 -0.14 15.26 -1.43
C ARG A 10 1.09 15.38 -2.33
N GLY A 11 0.91 15.28 -3.64
CA GLY A 11 2.00 15.36 -4.62
C GLY A 11 1.62 16.20 -5.84
N ALA A 12 2.58 16.92 -6.40
CA ALA A 12 2.43 17.70 -7.63
C ALA A 12 3.65 17.50 -8.55
N SER A 13 3.41 17.43 -9.87
CA SER A 13 4.45 17.44 -10.91
C SER A 13 4.96 18.85 -11.22
N ARG A 14 6.11 19.03 -11.87
CA ARG A 14 6.68 20.34 -12.23
C ARG A 14 5.72 21.28 -12.98
N ALA A 15 4.90 20.76 -13.90
CA ALA A 15 3.90 21.57 -14.61
C ALA A 15 2.73 21.97 -13.68
N GLU A 16 2.40 21.12 -12.71
CA GLU A 16 1.44 21.43 -11.65
C GLU A 16 2.05 22.31 -10.56
N TYR A 17 3.37 22.35 -10.37
CA TYR A 17 4.04 23.19 -9.38
C TYR A 17 3.86 24.69 -9.69
N GLU A 18 3.99 25.09 -10.97
CA GLU A 18 3.78 26.49 -11.38
C GLU A 18 2.29 26.90 -11.35
N LEU A 19 1.38 25.95 -11.60
CA LEU A 19 -0.07 26.16 -11.58
C LEU A 19 -0.67 26.11 -10.15
N ASN A 20 -0.28 25.15 -9.31
CA ASN A 20 -0.83 24.95 -7.96
C ASN A 20 -0.33 25.98 -6.95
N VAL A 21 0.89 26.52 -7.04
CA VAL A 21 1.32 27.56 -6.09
C VAL A 21 0.42 28.80 -6.21
N SER A 22 -0.09 29.08 -7.40
CA SER A 22 -1.00 30.19 -7.67
C SER A 22 -2.42 29.94 -7.15
N ASP A 23 -2.93 28.71 -7.29
CA ASP A 23 -4.28 28.31 -6.86
C ASP A 23 -4.36 27.97 -5.36
N TRP A 24 -3.26 27.51 -4.75
CA TRP A 24 -3.13 27.25 -3.31
C TRP A 24 -3.20 28.53 -2.47
N ARG A 25 -2.76 29.68 -3.01
CA ARG A 25 -2.95 31.02 -2.39
C ARG A 25 -4.40 31.33 -2.00
N ALA A 26 -5.37 30.62 -2.57
CA ALA A 26 -6.78 30.83 -2.29
C ALA A 26 -7.35 29.99 -1.12
N SER A 27 -6.63 28.98 -0.61
CA SER A 27 -7.11 28.14 0.50
C SER A 27 -6.20 28.18 1.72
N GLN A 28 -6.79 28.63 2.82
CA GLN A 28 -6.26 28.95 4.14
C GLN A 28 -5.22 28.01 4.79
N ASP A 29 -4.50 28.67 5.71
CA ASP A 29 -3.71 28.25 6.86
C ASP A 29 -2.28 27.76 6.60
N ASP A 30 -1.36 28.50 7.20
CA ASP A 30 0.07 28.32 7.20
C ASP A 30 0.41 27.20 8.19
N VAL A 31 0.26 25.95 7.72
CA VAL A 31 0.41 24.75 8.57
C VAL A 31 1.86 24.26 8.53
N PRO A 32 2.46 23.92 9.69
CA PRO A 32 3.75 23.26 9.73
C PRO A 32 3.75 22.00 8.84
N ALA A 33 4.81 21.82 8.08
CA ALA A 33 4.91 20.71 7.13
C ALA A 33 6.34 20.17 7.05
N VAL A 34 6.45 18.90 6.65
CA VAL A 34 7.70 18.33 6.14
C VAL A 34 7.52 18.10 4.66
N TYR A 35 8.42 18.62 3.85
CA TYR A 35 8.36 18.48 2.40
C TYR A 35 9.57 17.72 1.86
N VAL A 36 9.37 17.05 0.73
CA VAL A 36 10.32 16.19 0.05
C VAL A 36 10.38 16.60 -1.42
N LEU A 37 11.55 17.07 -1.84
CA LEU A 37 11.83 17.37 -3.24
C LEU A 37 12.36 16.10 -3.92
N LEU A 38 11.75 15.74 -5.05
CA LEU A 38 12.09 14.55 -5.81
C LEU A 38 12.67 14.93 -7.17
N ASN A 39 13.70 14.20 -7.58
CA ASN A 39 14.34 14.29 -8.88
C ASN A 39 14.07 13.02 -9.69
N ARG A 40 13.67 13.13 -10.95
CA ARG A 40 13.69 12.02 -11.90
C ARG A 40 14.93 12.12 -12.78
N THR A 41 15.94 11.34 -12.44
CA THR A 41 17.13 11.20 -13.30
C THR A 41 16.76 10.34 -14.52
N ALA A 42 16.46 10.99 -15.65
CA ALA A 42 16.03 10.38 -16.92
C ALA A 42 14.65 9.70 -16.91
N ALA A 43 14.06 9.51 -18.10
CA ALA A 43 12.64 9.21 -18.30
C ALA A 43 12.11 7.88 -17.71
N ASP A 44 12.99 7.00 -17.22
CA ASP A 44 12.66 5.61 -16.82
C ASP A 44 13.19 5.21 -15.43
N GLN A 45 13.58 6.16 -14.57
CA GLN A 45 14.04 5.84 -13.20
C GLN A 45 13.02 6.23 -12.14
N ASP A 46 13.02 5.46 -11.05
CA ASP A 46 12.29 5.80 -9.83
C ASP A 46 12.77 7.16 -9.30
N PRO A 47 11.85 8.02 -8.82
CA PRO A 47 12.22 9.32 -8.29
C PRO A 47 13.17 9.17 -7.11
N VAL A 48 14.27 9.91 -7.14
CA VAL A 48 15.26 9.97 -6.06
C VAL A 48 14.94 11.16 -5.17
N VAL A 49 15.05 10.99 -3.86
CA VAL A 49 14.87 12.09 -2.90
C VAL A 49 16.07 13.05 -3.02
N ALA A 50 15.79 14.25 -3.51
CA ALA A 50 16.79 15.29 -3.64
C ALA A 50 17.01 16.02 -2.31
N HIS A 51 15.93 16.36 -1.62
CA HIS A 51 15.96 17.16 -0.40
C HIS A 51 14.76 16.87 0.49
N ILE A 52 14.96 16.96 1.80
CA ILE A 52 13.90 16.86 2.81
C ILE A 52 14.11 17.99 3.81
N ALA A 53 13.06 18.74 4.12
CA ALA A 53 13.11 19.71 5.20
C ALA A 53 11.75 19.90 5.86
N GLY A 54 11.80 20.28 7.13
CA GLY A 54 10.67 20.80 7.86
C GLY A 54 10.55 22.31 7.70
N THR A 55 9.33 22.82 7.56
CA THR A 55 9.01 24.24 7.57
C THR A 55 7.78 24.54 8.43
N GLU A 56 7.73 25.73 9.04
CA GLU A 56 6.49 26.24 9.67
C GLU A 56 5.53 26.73 8.59
N HIS A 57 6.09 27.20 7.48
CA HIS A 57 5.41 27.96 6.44
C HIS A 57 5.86 27.44 5.07
N LEU A 58 5.07 26.52 4.52
CA LEU A 58 5.46 25.80 3.30
C LEU A 58 5.67 26.73 2.11
N GLU A 59 4.86 27.80 1.96
CA GLU A 59 5.02 28.78 0.88
C GLU A 59 6.33 29.54 1.01
N ASP A 60 6.63 30.06 2.20
CA ASP A 60 7.82 30.88 2.44
C ASP A 60 9.08 30.07 2.14
N SER A 61 9.14 28.84 2.66
CA SER A 61 10.28 27.96 2.38
C SER A 61 10.38 27.63 0.89
N LEU A 62 9.30 27.20 0.23
CA LEU A 62 9.34 26.90 -1.21
C LEU A 62 9.66 28.15 -2.05
N GLY A 63 9.24 29.33 -1.61
CA GLY A 63 9.56 30.61 -2.22
C GLY A 63 11.06 30.94 -2.14
N GLU A 64 11.68 30.71 -0.98
CA GLU A 64 13.14 30.82 -0.81
C GLU A 64 13.90 29.82 -1.70
N HIS A 65 13.33 28.63 -1.93
CA HIS A 65 13.91 27.62 -2.80
C HIS A 65 13.76 27.96 -4.29
N ARG A 66 12.75 28.73 -4.69
CA ARG A 66 12.43 29.02 -6.10
C ARG A 66 13.60 29.60 -6.88
N ASP A 67 14.36 30.50 -6.25
CA ASP A 67 15.47 31.20 -6.89
C ASP A 67 16.83 30.51 -6.68
N HIS A 68 16.84 29.34 -6.01
CA HIS A 68 18.08 28.62 -5.75
C HIS A 68 18.56 27.87 -7.01
N PRO A 69 19.84 27.99 -7.40
CA PRO A 69 20.37 27.36 -8.62
C PRO A 69 20.19 25.84 -8.68
N CYS A 70 20.11 25.16 -7.53
CA CYS A 70 19.89 23.71 -7.49
C CYS A 70 18.44 23.31 -7.74
N MET A 71 17.46 24.21 -7.61
CA MET A 71 16.03 23.87 -7.77
C MET A 71 15.60 23.78 -9.24
N SER A 72 16.08 24.68 -10.09
CA SER A 72 15.67 24.73 -11.51
C SER A 72 16.04 23.48 -12.30
N ASP A 73 17.13 22.82 -11.88
CA ASP A 73 17.78 21.76 -12.63
C ASP A 73 17.56 20.36 -12.02
N PHE A 74 17.13 20.27 -10.75
CA PHE A 74 17.08 18.98 -10.01
C PHE A 74 15.71 18.60 -9.44
N VAL A 75 14.67 19.42 -9.51
CA VAL A 75 13.37 19.07 -8.91
C VAL A 75 12.29 18.91 -9.97
N ASP A 76 11.74 17.69 -10.04
CA ASP A 76 10.66 17.34 -10.97
C ASP A 76 9.32 17.19 -10.27
N SER A 77 9.34 16.85 -8.98
CA SER A 77 8.14 16.68 -8.18
C SER A 77 8.37 17.14 -6.75
N LEU A 78 7.29 17.58 -6.11
CA LEU A 78 7.24 17.94 -4.70
C LEU A 78 6.18 17.07 -4.02
N ALA A 79 6.53 16.52 -2.85
CA ALA A 79 5.59 15.93 -1.91
C ALA A 79 5.70 16.63 -0.55
N TRP A 80 4.63 16.65 0.23
CA TRP A 80 4.67 17.16 1.60
C TRP A 80 3.71 16.42 2.52
N ILE A 81 3.96 16.59 3.81
CA ILE A 81 3.21 16.03 4.93
C ILE A 81 2.92 17.19 5.87
N GLU A 82 1.65 17.53 6.05
CA GLU A 82 1.19 18.45 7.09
C GLU A 82 1.36 17.78 8.45
N VAL A 83 1.88 18.52 9.44
CA VAL A 83 2.17 18.02 10.78
C VAL A 83 1.56 18.93 11.83
N ALA A 84 1.20 18.36 12.99
CA ALA A 84 0.42 19.09 13.98
C ALA A 84 1.26 20.07 14.82
N SER A 85 2.58 19.89 14.86
CA SER A 85 3.49 20.70 15.67
C SER A 85 4.91 20.78 15.10
N GLY A 86 5.66 21.80 15.51
CA GLY A 86 7.06 22.02 15.11
C GLY A 86 8.05 20.95 15.61
N ASP A 87 7.76 20.29 16.73
CA ASP A 87 8.58 19.20 17.27
C ASP A 87 8.42 17.93 16.42
N GLU A 88 7.16 17.56 16.13
CA GLU A 88 6.80 16.43 15.25
C GLU A 88 7.41 16.62 13.85
N ARG A 89 7.38 17.85 13.35
CA ARG A 89 8.04 18.23 12.10
C ARG A 89 9.53 17.92 12.09
N ALA A 90 10.26 18.35 13.13
CA ALA A 90 11.71 18.15 13.20
C ALA A 90 12.08 16.68 13.36
N GLU A 91 11.26 15.91 14.08
CA GLU A 91 11.40 14.45 14.19
C GLU A 91 11.18 13.76 12.84
N ILE A 92 10.06 14.03 12.17
CA ILE A 92 9.74 13.43 10.86
C ILE A 92 10.78 13.80 9.81
N ALA A 93 11.20 15.07 9.73
CA ALA A 93 12.22 15.50 8.76
C ALA A 93 13.56 14.78 9.00
N ARG A 94 13.96 14.59 10.26
CA ARG A 94 15.18 13.85 10.64
C ARG A 94 15.09 12.39 10.25
N ASP A 95 13.97 11.74 10.56
CA ASP A 95 13.76 10.32 10.27
C ASP A 95 13.72 10.05 8.76
N LEU A 96 13.03 10.92 8.01
CA LEU A 96 13.01 10.84 6.54
C LEU A 96 14.41 11.09 5.95
N SER A 97 15.17 12.05 6.49
CA SER A 97 16.53 12.34 6.01
C SER A 97 17.46 11.14 6.26
N ALA A 98 17.38 10.56 7.46
CA ALA A 98 18.11 9.34 7.81
C ALA A 98 17.71 8.14 6.92
N LEU A 99 16.45 8.10 6.48
CA LEU A 99 15.91 7.03 5.64
C LEU A 99 16.30 7.16 4.16
N HIS A 100 16.40 8.37 3.62
CA HIS A 100 16.50 8.55 2.17
C HIS A 100 17.84 9.08 1.69
N LYS A 101 18.72 9.57 2.58
CA LYS A 101 20.03 10.16 2.24
C LYS A 101 19.93 11.14 1.06
N PRO A 102 19.31 12.32 1.26
CA PRO A 102 19.07 13.27 0.19
C PRO A 102 20.36 13.64 -0.54
N LEU A 103 20.26 13.82 -1.87
CA LEU A 103 21.41 14.09 -2.74
C LEU A 103 22.20 15.35 -2.36
N CYS A 104 21.60 16.30 -1.66
CA CYS A 104 22.21 17.60 -1.34
C CYS A 104 22.24 17.93 0.16
N GLU A 105 22.69 17.00 1.02
CA GLU A 105 23.05 17.33 2.40
C GLU A 105 24.27 18.28 2.42
N GLY A 106 24.04 19.60 2.56
CA GLY A 106 25.08 20.62 2.74
C GLY A 106 25.12 21.74 1.70
N CYS A 107 24.39 21.64 0.58
CA CYS A 107 24.25 22.74 -0.38
C CYS A 107 23.27 23.83 0.10
N TRP A 108 22.51 23.53 1.15
CA TRP A 108 21.49 24.39 1.74
C TRP A 108 21.89 24.71 3.18
N PRO A 109 21.84 25.97 3.61
CA PRO A 109 21.97 26.26 5.03
C PRO A 109 20.80 25.59 5.76
N PRO A 110 21.04 24.89 6.89
CA PRO A 110 19.94 24.42 7.72
C PRO A 110 19.09 25.63 8.11
N ILE A 111 17.77 25.56 7.88
CA ILE A 111 16.85 26.59 8.36
C ILE A 111 17.05 26.68 9.88
N PRO A 112 17.42 27.85 10.43
CA PRO A 112 17.74 27.95 11.85
C PRO A 112 16.47 27.69 12.66
N VAL A 113 16.43 26.53 13.33
CA VAL A 113 15.42 26.25 14.36
C VAL A 113 15.70 27.22 15.51
N ARG A 114 14.84 28.25 15.67
CA ARG A 114 14.91 29.13 16.83
C ARG A 114 14.48 28.34 18.07
N ASP A 115 15.43 28.20 19.00
CA ASP A 115 15.31 27.72 20.37
C ASP A 115 14.66 26.34 20.59
N ALA A 116 15.48 25.29 20.44
CA ALA A 116 15.33 24.05 21.19
C ALA A 116 16.72 23.55 21.63
N GLN A 117 17.09 23.82 22.87
CA GLN A 117 18.24 23.20 23.52
C GLN A 117 17.90 21.74 23.84
N ALA A 118 18.53 20.80 23.15
CA ALA A 118 18.70 19.43 23.65
C ALA A 118 19.98 18.82 23.03
N GLU A 119 21.01 18.68 23.84
CA GLU A 119 22.16 17.81 23.57
C GLU A 119 21.68 16.35 23.53
N TYR A 120 21.89 15.63 22.41
CA TYR A 120 21.99 14.17 22.45
C TYR A 120 22.97 13.64 21.38
N HIS A 121 23.75 12.67 21.84
CA HIS A 121 24.81 11.96 21.10
C HIS A 121 24.26 11.02 20.01
N LEU A 122 24.97 10.98 18.88
CA LEU A 122 24.80 10.02 17.78
C LEU A 122 24.95 8.57 18.24
N HIS A 123 24.11 7.68 17.68
CA HIS A 123 24.53 6.35 17.20
C HIS A 123 23.61 5.82 16.09
N GLY A 124 24.20 5.46 14.94
CA GLY A 124 23.80 4.27 14.17
C GLY A 124 22.88 4.41 12.95
N VAL A 125 23.49 4.70 11.80
CA VAL A 125 23.13 4.35 10.41
C VAL A 125 22.29 3.06 10.28
N ILE A 126 21.12 3.08 9.58
CA ILE A 126 20.70 2.26 8.41
C ILE A 126 19.35 2.83 7.91
N GLY A 127 19.26 3.36 6.69
CA GLY A 127 18.00 3.89 6.17
C GLY A 127 18.01 3.98 4.65
N GLY A 128 17.10 3.24 4.03
CA GLY A 128 16.91 3.06 2.59
C GLY A 128 16.04 1.82 2.34
N CYS A 129 16.12 0.86 3.26
CA CYS A 129 15.36 -0.38 3.26
C CYS A 129 13.90 -0.22 3.75
N VAL A 130 13.61 0.66 4.72
CA VAL A 130 12.40 0.52 5.56
C VAL A 130 11.07 0.65 4.79
N ALA A 131 10.93 1.60 3.86
CA ALA A 131 9.68 1.78 3.12
C ALA A 131 9.37 0.61 2.15
N ALA A 132 10.38 0.15 1.40
CA ALA A 132 10.25 -1.04 0.56
C ALA A 132 9.96 -2.29 1.41
N HIS A 133 10.60 -2.42 2.58
CA HIS A 133 10.37 -3.53 3.51
C HIS A 133 8.93 -3.53 4.04
N VAL A 134 8.39 -2.37 4.44
CA VAL A 134 7.00 -2.28 4.93
C VAL A 134 6.01 -2.76 3.87
N THR A 135 6.25 -2.46 2.59
CA THR A 135 5.38 -2.95 1.50
C THR A 135 5.54 -4.44 1.22
N MET A 136 6.75 -4.99 1.36
CA MET A 136 7.01 -6.41 1.15
C MET A 136 6.47 -7.28 2.29
N ASP A 137 6.64 -6.85 3.54
CA ASP A 137 6.16 -7.54 4.73
C ASP A 137 4.65 -7.76 4.68
N LEU A 138 3.90 -6.70 4.34
CA LEU A 138 2.44 -6.76 4.22
C LEU A 138 1.99 -7.70 3.11
N ARG A 139 2.71 -7.73 1.98
CA ARG A 139 2.42 -8.65 0.86
C ARG A 139 2.70 -10.11 1.22
N LEU A 140 3.79 -10.37 1.95
CA LEU A 140 4.10 -11.73 2.41
C LEU A 140 3.10 -12.20 3.46
N GLU A 141 2.69 -11.34 4.39
CA GLU A 141 1.64 -11.65 5.37
C GLU A 141 0.31 -11.97 4.67
N GLU A 142 -0.08 -11.17 3.68
CA GLU A 142 -1.26 -11.43 2.84
C GLU A 142 -1.17 -12.77 2.14
N ALA A 143 -0.06 -13.06 1.44
CA ALA A 143 0.11 -14.29 0.70
C ALA A 143 0.06 -15.54 1.60
N ILE A 144 0.68 -15.48 2.79
CA ILE A 144 0.66 -16.59 3.76
C ILE A 144 -0.75 -16.78 4.34
N CYS A 145 -1.42 -15.69 4.72
CA CYS A 145 -2.77 -15.76 5.30
C CYS A 145 -3.80 -16.28 4.31
N GLU A 146 -3.72 -15.84 3.05
CA GLU A 146 -4.66 -16.19 1.98
C GLU A 146 -4.27 -17.48 1.23
N LYS A 147 -3.15 -18.10 1.61
CA LYS A 147 -2.59 -19.31 0.99
C LYS A 147 -2.39 -19.15 -0.52
N ARG A 148 -1.79 -18.03 -0.92
CA ARG A 148 -1.55 -17.66 -2.32
C ARG A 148 -0.09 -17.85 -2.71
N VAL A 149 0.11 -18.48 -3.86
CA VAL A 149 1.44 -18.65 -4.45
C VAL A 149 2.02 -17.27 -4.79
N VAL A 150 3.29 -17.07 -4.50
CA VAL A 150 4.04 -15.86 -4.87
C VAL A 150 5.00 -16.14 -6.01
N ARG A 151 5.23 -15.12 -6.85
CA ARG A 151 6.25 -15.09 -7.88
C ARG A 151 7.22 -13.94 -7.59
N PHE A 152 8.51 -14.21 -7.72
CA PHE A 152 9.56 -13.21 -7.55
C PHE A 152 10.82 -13.62 -8.31
N VAL A 153 11.84 -12.78 -8.33
CA VAL A 153 13.17 -13.09 -8.86
C VAL A 153 14.14 -13.21 -7.68
N HIS A 154 14.97 -14.25 -7.69
CA HIS A 154 16.03 -14.46 -6.71
C HIS A 154 17.28 -14.94 -7.44
N GLU A 155 18.43 -14.33 -7.18
CA GLU A 155 19.68 -14.61 -7.91
C GLU A 155 19.49 -14.59 -9.44
N LYS A 156 18.75 -13.60 -9.95
CA LYS A 156 18.39 -13.44 -11.39
C LYS A 156 17.55 -14.57 -11.97
N ARG A 157 16.96 -15.43 -11.15
CA ARG A 157 16.10 -16.54 -11.57
C ARG A 157 14.67 -16.33 -11.09
N PRO A 158 13.65 -16.53 -11.94
CA PRO A 158 12.27 -16.49 -11.49
C PRO A 158 12.00 -17.66 -10.55
N VAL A 159 11.31 -17.36 -9.46
CA VAL A 159 10.87 -18.31 -8.43
C VAL A 159 9.37 -18.24 -8.30
N GLU A 160 8.74 -19.40 -8.26
CA GLU A 160 7.35 -19.55 -7.87
C GLU A 160 7.29 -20.44 -6.62
N ALA A 161 6.69 -19.94 -5.55
CA ALA A 161 6.70 -20.60 -4.25
C ALA A 161 5.43 -20.39 -3.44
N GLU A 162 5.10 -21.36 -2.60
CA GLU A 162 4.05 -21.30 -1.58
C GLU A 162 4.70 -20.77 -0.28
N PRO A 163 4.50 -19.48 0.08
CA PRO A 163 5.10 -18.91 1.28
C PRO A 163 4.47 -19.50 2.53
N ARG A 164 5.30 -19.93 3.49
CA ARG A 164 4.82 -20.58 4.71
C ARG A 164 5.08 -19.76 5.96
N GLU A 165 6.30 -19.25 6.07
CA GLU A 165 6.73 -18.45 7.21
C GLU A 165 7.52 -17.25 6.72
N TYR A 166 7.31 -16.11 7.36
CA TYR A 166 8.11 -14.90 7.19
C TYR A 166 8.62 -14.46 8.57
N GLY A 167 9.92 -14.13 8.66
CA GLY A 167 10.55 -13.83 9.94
C GLY A 167 12.03 -13.48 9.80
N VAL A 168 12.78 -13.75 10.88
CA VAL A 168 14.20 -13.45 11.00
C VAL A 168 14.95 -14.75 11.34
N SER A 169 16.08 -15.00 10.67
CA SER A 169 17.00 -16.10 11.00
C SER A 169 17.82 -15.82 12.26
N ALA A 170 18.58 -16.81 12.73
CA ALA A 170 19.36 -16.70 13.97
C ALA A 170 20.44 -15.61 13.93
N ASP A 171 20.89 -15.23 12.74
CA ASP A 171 21.87 -14.16 12.48
C ASP A 171 21.23 -12.77 12.32
N GLY A 172 19.90 -12.64 12.43
CA GLY A 172 19.21 -11.36 12.29
C GLY A 172 18.76 -11.02 10.86
N THR A 173 18.97 -11.91 9.89
CA THR A 173 18.57 -11.66 8.49
C THR A 173 17.07 -11.88 8.29
N PRO A 174 16.31 -10.94 7.69
CA PRO A 174 14.92 -11.18 7.30
C PRO A 174 14.82 -12.21 6.18
N MET A 175 14.02 -13.25 6.38
CA MET A 175 13.95 -14.42 5.51
C MET A 175 12.49 -14.85 5.25
N LEU A 176 12.23 -15.26 4.00
CA LEU A 176 11.01 -15.93 3.59
C LEU A 176 11.27 -17.44 3.50
N PHE A 177 10.53 -18.22 4.27
CA PHE A 177 10.57 -19.69 4.17
C PHE A 177 9.37 -20.20 3.36
N ALA A 178 9.64 -20.82 2.21
CA ALA A 178 8.62 -21.16 1.23
C ALA A 178 8.89 -22.51 0.52
N TYR A 179 7.82 -23.15 0.06
CA TYR A 179 7.90 -24.37 -0.75
C TYR A 179 7.94 -24.00 -2.23
N ARG A 180 9.06 -24.27 -2.90
CA ARG A 180 9.24 -23.93 -4.31
C ARG A 180 8.46 -24.90 -5.20
N THR A 181 7.53 -24.39 -5.99
CA THR A 181 6.62 -25.17 -6.85
C THR A 181 6.98 -25.13 -8.34
N GLY A 182 7.75 -24.13 -8.79
CA GLY A 182 8.12 -23.94 -10.21
C GLY A 182 9.61 -23.58 -10.43
N TYR A 183 10.08 -23.79 -11.67
CA TYR A 183 11.49 -23.64 -12.08
C TYR A 183 11.79 -22.24 -12.64
N GLY A 184 13.02 -21.77 -12.37
CA GLY A 184 13.94 -21.28 -13.42
C GLY A 184 14.80 -22.46 -13.92
N ALA A 185 15.12 -22.51 -15.21
CA ALA A 185 15.46 -23.68 -16.04
C ALA A 185 16.64 -24.62 -15.65
N ASP A 186 17.32 -24.43 -14.51
CA ASP A 186 18.67 -24.99 -14.30
C ASP A 186 18.73 -26.21 -13.36
N GLY A 187 17.85 -27.22 -13.56
CA GLY A 187 18.11 -28.61 -13.16
C GLY A 187 18.19 -28.96 -11.65
N GLY A 188 18.03 -28.00 -10.74
CA GLY A 188 18.06 -28.25 -9.29
C GLY A 188 16.72 -28.73 -8.78
N GLY A 189 16.64 -30.01 -8.38
CA GLY A 189 15.45 -30.75 -7.94
C GLY A 189 14.31 -29.89 -7.37
N LEU A 190 13.21 -29.85 -8.12
CA LEU A 190 11.89 -29.48 -7.63
C LEU A 190 11.07 -30.71 -7.28
N PRO A 191 10.10 -30.58 -6.37
CA PRO A 191 9.84 -29.42 -5.49
C PRO A 191 10.62 -29.50 -4.15
N ALA A 192 10.98 -28.35 -3.57
CA ALA A 192 11.79 -28.30 -2.33
C ALA A 192 11.48 -27.09 -1.45
N TRP A 193 11.62 -27.25 -0.13
CA TRP A 193 11.60 -26.14 0.84
C TRP A 193 12.88 -25.33 0.75
N LYS A 194 12.77 -24.01 0.70
CA LYS A 194 13.92 -23.10 0.66
C LYS A 194 13.62 -21.84 1.46
N ALA A 195 14.65 -21.32 2.11
CA ALA A 195 14.64 -20.00 2.72
C ALA A 195 15.28 -18.99 1.75
N TYR A 196 14.66 -17.83 1.61
CA TYR A 196 15.07 -16.76 0.71
C TYR A 196 15.31 -15.49 1.52
N PRO A 197 16.52 -14.91 1.51
CA PRO A 197 16.77 -13.60 2.10
C PRO A 197 15.89 -12.55 1.42
N LEU A 198 15.16 -11.77 2.20
CA LEU A 198 14.24 -10.76 1.65
C LEU A 198 14.97 -9.72 0.81
N ALA A 199 16.21 -9.37 1.18
CA ALA A 199 17.05 -8.45 0.44
C ALA A 199 17.46 -8.97 -0.97
N GLU A 200 17.29 -10.27 -1.24
CA GLU A 200 17.59 -10.90 -2.52
C GLU A 200 16.31 -11.22 -3.34
N ILE A 201 15.14 -10.82 -2.84
CA ILE A 201 13.86 -10.99 -3.52
C ILE A 201 13.52 -9.72 -4.30
N ASP A 202 13.46 -9.84 -5.61
CA ASP A 202 13.04 -8.77 -6.51
C ASP A 202 11.65 -9.04 -7.10
N GLY A 203 10.83 -7.99 -7.24
CA GLY A 203 9.58 -8.07 -7.99
C GLY A 203 8.54 -9.05 -7.42
N LEU A 204 8.33 -9.05 -6.10
CA LEU A 204 7.34 -9.91 -5.44
C LEU A 204 5.91 -9.61 -5.92
N VAL A 205 5.27 -10.63 -6.52
CA VAL A 205 3.89 -10.63 -7.00
C VAL A 205 3.12 -11.77 -6.33
N ILE A 206 1.97 -11.46 -5.73
CA ILE A 206 1.01 -12.46 -5.24
C ILE A 206 0.15 -12.92 -6.42
N THR A 207 0.05 -14.22 -6.66
CA THR A 207 -0.72 -14.77 -7.78
C THR A 207 -2.12 -15.18 -7.34
N ASP A 208 -2.99 -15.46 -8.32
CA ASP A 208 -4.32 -16.00 -8.04
C ASP A 208 -4.36 -17.49 -7.69
N ARG A 209 -3.21 -18.17 -7.78
CA ARG A 209 -3.13 -19.61 -7.56
C ARG A 209 -3.08 -19.92 -6.05
N PRO A 210 -3.97 -20.79 -5.54
CA PRO A 210 -3.90 -21.26 -4.16
C PRO A 210 -2.77 -22.29 -4.00
N PHE A 211 -2.42 -22.61 -2.76
CA PHE A 211 -1.47 -23.70 -2.46
C PHE A 211 -1.98 -25.04 -2.98
N GLY A 212 -1.08 -25.90 -3.47
CA GLY A 212 -1.38 -27.23 -3.99
C GLY A 212 -1.71 -28.29 -2.93
N GLY A 213 -1.88 -27.89 -1.65
CA GLY A 213 -2.20 -28.78 -0.53
C GLY A 213 -1.12 -28.84 0.54
N ALA A 214 -1.32 -29.69 1.54
CA ALA A 214 -0.37 -29.86 2.64
C ALA A 214 0.94 -30.53 2.16
N ARG A 215 2.07 -30.06 2.68
CA ARG A 215 3.41 -30.58 2.37
C ARG A 215 4.11 -31.02 3.66
N PRO A 216 4.92 -32.10 3.65
CA PRO A 216 5.78 -32.44 4.80
C PRO A 216 6.75 -31.30 5.06
N VAL A 217 6.73 -30.73 6.26
CA VAL A 217 7.43 -29.48 6.59
C VAL A 217 8.70 -29.81 7.38
N PRO A 218 9.89 -29.39 6.94
CA PRO A 218 11.09 -29.51 7.75
C PRO A 218 11.04 -28.51 8.93
N PRO A 219 11.97 -28.62 9.90
CA PRO A 219 12.14 -27.59 10.91
C PRO A 219 12.31 -26.21 10.27
N SER A 220 11.70 -25.19 10.88
CA SER A 220 11.82 -23.82 10.38
C SER A 220 13.27 -23.36 10.53
N PRO A 221 13.87 -22.75 9.49
CA PRO A 221 15.19 -22.12 9.61
C PRO A 221 15.11 -20.75 10.29
N LEU A 222 13.91 -20.24 10.59
CA LEU A 222 13.71 -18.95 11.23
C LEU A 222 13.87 -19.07 12.75
N ALA A 223 14.60 -18.15 13.36
CA ALA A 223 14.68 -18.03 14.81
C ALA A 223 13.41 -17.40 15.38
N VAL A 224 12.86 -16.41 14.67
CA VAL A 224 11.61 -15.72 15.02
C VAL A 224 10.73 -15.62 13.77
N ALA A 225 9.56 -16.25 13.79
CA ALA A 225 8.56 -16.08 12.74
C ALA A 225 7.60 -14.95 13.12
N PHE A 226 7.47 -13.94 12.25
CA PHE A 226 6.46 -12.88 12.37
C PHE A 226 5.08 -13.37 11.94
N VAL A 227 5.05 -14.21 10.91
CA VAL A 227 3.84 -14.83 10.34
C VAL A 227 4.16 -16.29 10.04
N ARG A 228 3.24 -17.18 10.42
CA ARG A 228 3.34 -18.63 10.19
C ARG A 228 2.00 -19.16 9.76
N GLU A 229 1.98 -19.90 8.65
CA GLU A 229 0.81 -20.67 8.25
C GLU A 229 0.40 -21.58 9.43
N ARG A 230 -0.82 -21.42 9.95
CA ARG A 230 -1.34 -22.33 10.98
C ARG A 230 -1.41 -23.73 10.36
N SER A 231 -0.51 -24.62 10.79
CA SER A 231 -0.71 -26.05 10.55
C SER A 231 -2.08 -26.45 11.12
N PRO A 232 -2.88 -27.25 10.41
CA PRO A 232 -4.01 -27.91 11.05
C PRO A 232 -3.41 -28.72 12.21
N SER A 233 -3.84 -28.40 13.44
CA SER A 233 -3.44 -29.16 14.62
C SER A 233 -3.78 -30.63 14.38
N PRO A 234 -2.88 -31.58 14.65
CA PRO A 234 -3.29 -32.97 14.76
C PRO A 234 -4.19 -33.07 15.98
N GLU A 235 -5.51 -33.03 15.77
CA GLU A 235 -6.43 -33.55 16.77
C GLU A 235 -6.18 -35.06 16.86
N THR A 236 -5.99 -35.54 18.09
CA THR A 236 -5.66 -36.91 18.53
C THR A 236 -4.17 -37.28 18.47
N VAL A 237 -3.51 -37.33 19.65
CA VAL A 237 -2.94 -38.53 20.28
C VAL A 237 -2.59 -38.20 21.75
N ASP A 238 -2.95 -39.11 22.63
CA ASP A 238 -2.77 -39.12 24.09
C ASP A 238 -1.37 -38.76 24.61
N ALA A 239 -1.31 -37.92 25.63
CA ALA A 239 -0.28 -37.96 26.67
C ALA A 239 -0.77 -37.22 27.91
N ALA A 240 -1.40 -38.00 28.81
CA ALA A 240 -1.46 -37.66 30.21
C ALA A 240 -0.04 -37.45 30.77
N ASP A 241 0.05 -36.63 31.81
CA ASP A 241 1.23 -36.47 32.66
C ASP A 241 2.33 -35.53 32.15
N ARG A 242 2.05 -34.21 32.25
CA ARG A 242 2.94 -33.20 32.87
C ARG A 242 2.30 -31.80 32.82
N SER A 243 2.16 -31.19 33.99
CA SER A 243 1.90 -29.75 34.24
C SER A 243 0.44 -29.26 34.15
N GLU A 244 -0.31 -29.49 35.22
CA GLU A 244 -1.66 -28.97 35.44
C GLU A 244 -1.73 -27.43 35.50
N THR A 245 -0.61 -26.75 35.83
CA THR A 245 -0.54 -25.28 35.87
C THR A 245 -0.25 -24.62 34.52
N VAL A 246 0.38 -25.31 33.57
CA VAL A 246 0.56 -24.79 32.18
C VAL A 246 -0.72 -24.93 31.36
N ASN A 247 -1.62 -25.85 31.73
CA ASN A 247 -2.87 -26.08 31.00
C ASN A 247 -3.93 -25.00 31.22
N LEU A 248 -3.96 -24.31 32.36
CA LEU A 248 -4.96 -23.25 32.63
C LEU A 248 -4.69 -21.94 31.88
N LEU A 249 -3.43 -21.66 31.52
CA LEU A 249 -3.08 -20.48 30.71
C LEU A 249 -3.20 -20.76 29.20
N SER A 250 -3.30 -22.03 28.79
CA SER A 250 -3.39 -22.41 27.37
C SER A 250 -4.64 -21.87 26.65
N PRO A 251 -5.85 -21.81 27.26
CA PRO A 251 -7.03 -21.26 26.61
C PRO A 251 -6.96 -19.73 26.56
N LEU A 252 -6.48 -19.08 27.63
CA LEU A 252 -6.26 -17.63 27.66
C LEU A 252 -5.24 -17.18 26.63
N ARG A 253 -4.11 -17.89 26.51
CA ARG A 253 -3.09 -17.61 25.48
C ARG A 253 -3.65 -17.78 24.07
N ARG A 254 -4.44 -18.83 23.83
CA ARG A 254 -5.12 -19.05 22.53
C ARG A 254 -6.12 -17.94 22.23
N ASN A 255 -6.93 -17.53 23.20
CA ASN A 255 -7.91 -16.45 23.03
C ASN A 255 -7.22 -15.11 22.76
N LEU A 256 -6.13 -14.80 23.46
CA LEU A 256 -5.33 -13.59 23.22
C LEU A 256 -4.69 -13.61 21.83
N GLN A 257 -4.10 -14.73 21.41
CA GLN A 257 -3.53 -14.85 20.06
C GLN A 257 -4.59 -14.72 18.96
N ASP A 258 -5.78 -15.28 19.17
CA ASP A 258 -6.90 -15.13 18.22
C ASP A 258 -7.39 -13.67 18.16
N MET A 259 -7.47 -12.99 19.30
CA MET A 259 -7.86 -11.58 19.38
C MET A 259 -6.82 -10.67 18.71
N VAL A 260 -5.54 -10.86 18.99
CA VAL A 260 -4.44 -10.12 18.33
C VAL A 260 -4.48 -10.34 16.82
N TRP A 261 -4.73 -11.57 16.37
CA TRP A 261 -4.86 -11.88 14.95
C TRP A 261 -6.09 -11.19 14.32
N LYS A 262 -7.25 -11.20 14.97
CA LYS A 262 -8.45 -10.48 14.52
C LYS A 262 -8.21 -8.98 14.43
N LEU A 263 -7.56 -8.38 15.44
CA LEU A 263 -7.19 -6.97 15.44
C LEU A 263 -6.21 -6.63 14.31
N ARG A 264 -5.15 -7.43 14.12
CA ARG A 264 -4.25 -7.26 12.98
C ARG A 264 -4.99 -7.30 11.65
N ARG A 265 -5.89 -8.28 11.48
CA ARG A 265 -6.71 -8.39 10.26
C ARG A 265 -7.58 -7.16 10.04
N GLN A 266 -8.22 -6.64 11.09
CA GLN A 266 -9.03 -5.42 11.02
C GLN A 266 -8.18 -4.20 10.66
N VAL A 267 -6.99 -4.05 11.24
CA VAL A 267 -6.05 -2.96 10.91
C VAL A 267 -5.60 -3.05 9.44
N LEU A 268 -5.28 -4.25 8.96
CA LEU A 268 -4.93 -4.47 7.55
C LEU A 268 -6.09 -4.15 6.61
N GLU A 269 -7.31 -4.55 6.96
CA GLU A 269 -8.51 -4.24 6.19
C GLU A 269 -8.80 -2.74 6.17
N ALA A 270 -8.66 -2.05 7.30
CA ALA A 270 -8.77 -0.60 7.38
C ALA A 270 -7.74 0.11 6.48
N ARG A 271 -6.47 -0.33 6.50
CA ARG A 271 -5.41 0.18 5.62
C ARG A 271 -5.71 -0.08 4.14
N ARG A 272 -6.17 -1.29 3.78
CA ARG A 272 -6.60 -1.62 2.41
C ARG A 272 -7.73 -0.71 1.94
N LEU A 273 -8.71 -0.42 2.81
CA LEU A 273 -9.81 0.49 2.52
C LEU A 273 -9.33 1.93 2.37
N ALA A 274 -8.45 2.42 3.24
CA ALA A 274 -7.85 3.76 3.13
C ALA A 274 -7.13 3.95 1.79
N SER A 275 -6.23 3.04 1.41
CA SER A 275 -5.55 3.11 0.10
C SER A 275 -6.49 2.94 -1.10
N ARG A 276 -7.65 2.28 -0.92
CA ARG A 276 -8.68 2.21 -1.97
C ARG A 276 -9.41 3.55 -2.09
N THR A 277 -9.74 4.17 -0.97
CA THR A 277 -10.37 5.50 -0.92
C THR A 277 -9.45 6.55 -1.54
N GLU A 278 -8.15 6.57 -1.21
CA GLU A 278 -7.17 7.48 -1.82
C GLU A 278 -7.11 7.33 -3.35
N ARG A 279 -7.07 6.09 -3.87
CA ARG A 279 -7.09 5.84 -5.32
C ARG A 279 -8.40 6.29 -5.97
N ILE A 280 -9.52 6.16 -5.28
CA ILE A 280 -10.80 6.68 -5.76
C ILE A 280 -10.77 8.20 -5.76
N MET A 281 -10.32 8.84 -4.68
CA MET A 281 -10.20 10.30 -4.57
C MET A 281 -9.28 10.87 -5.66
N PHE A 282 -8.11 10.27 -5.86
CA PHE A 282 -7.19 10.65 -6.95
C PHE A 282 -7.84 10.53 -8.33
N ARG A 283 -8.62 9.46 -8.58
CA ARG A 283 -9.38 9.34 -9.84
C ARG A 283 -10.50 10.37 -9.95
N LEU A 284 -11.15 10.71 -8.85
CA LEU A 284 -12.19 11.73 -8.82
C LEU A 284 -11.62 13.12 -9.07
N GLU A 285 -10.49 13.46 -8.46
CA GLU A 285 -9.76 14.70 -8.71
C GLU A 285 -9.38 14.83 -10.19
N ASN A 286 -8.83 13.78 -10.79
CA ASN A 286 -8.52 13.74 -12.22
C ASN A 286 -9.75 13.83 -13.15
N LEU A 287 -10.95 13.51 -12.63
CA LEU A 287 -12.22 13.65 -13.36
C LEU A 287 -12.86 15.03 -13.13
N GLY A 288 -12.20 15.97 -12.46
CA GLY A 288 -12.71 17.30 -12.12
C GLY A 288 -13.32 17.41 -10.72
N GLY A 289 -12.93 16.50 -9.81
CA GLY A 289 -13.33 16.46 -8.42
C GLY A 289 -14.73 15.90 -8.16
N PRO A 290 -15.17 15.89 -6.88
CA PRO A 290 -16.49 15.40 -6.47
C PRO A 290 -17.64 16.07 -7.20
N ALA A 291 -17.51 17.37 -7.50
CA ALA A 291 -18.52 18.13 -8.23
C ALA A 291 -18.67 17.68 -9.70
N ALA A 292 -17.60 17.25 -10.35
CA ALA A 292 -17.68 16.67 -11.70
C ALA A 292 -18.34 15.28 -11.67
N LEU A 293 -18.03 14.45 -10.68
CA LEU A 293 -18.71 13.17 -10.49
C LEU A 293 -20.21 13.36 -10.23
N SER A 294 -20.60 14.28 -9.35
CA SER A 294 -22.01 14.57 -9.08
C SER A 294 -22.74 15.05 -10.34
N ARG A 295 -22.10 15.88 -11.17
CA ARG A 295 -22.66 16.29 -12.47
C ARG A 295 -22.79 15.12 -13.45
N LEU A 296 -21.80 14.24 -13.51
CA LEU A 296 -21.84 13.04 -14.35
C LEU A 296 -22.95 12.08 -13.90
N LEU A 297 -23.07 11.84 -12.59
CA LEU A 297 -24.14 11.02 -12.02
C LEU A 297 -25.53 11.61 -12.30
N ALA A 298 -25.70 12.91 -12.12
CA ALA A 298 -26.95 13.60 -12.46
C ALA A 298 -27.28 13.49 -13.96
N SER A 299 -26.27 13.60 -14.82
CA SER A 299 -26.43 13.42 -16.28
C SER A 299 -26.83 11.98 -16.64
N VAL A 300 -26.24 10.98 -15.98
CA VAL A 300 -26.59 9.57 -16.18
C VAL A 300 -28.01 9.27 -15.70
N GLU A 301 -28.41 9.85 -14.55
CA GLU A 301 -29.79 9.72 -14.06
C GLU A 301 -30.80 10.38 -14.99
N ALA A 302 -30.50 11.57 -15.51
CA ALA A 302 -31.34 12.24 -16.50
C ALA A 302 -31.49 11.40 -17.78
N ALA A 303 -30.39 10.82 -18.27
CA ALA A 303 -30.42 9.90 -19.42
C ALA A 303 -31.23 8.63 -19.14
N ARG A 304 -31.12 8.05 -17.93
CA ARG A 304 -31.92 6.89 -17.51
C ARG A 304 -33.42 7.20 -17.54
N VAL A 305 -33.82 8.35 -16.99
CA VAL A 305 -35.23 8.79 -16.99
C VAL A 305 -35.75 8.97 -18.41
N GLN A 306 -34.93 9.51 -19.31
CA GLN A 306 -35.29 9.69 -20.72
C GLN A 306 -35.51 8.35 -21.43
N VAL A 307 -34.60 7.39 -21.27
CA VAL A 307 -34.76 6.04 -21.87
C VAL A 307 -36.01 5.34 -21.34
N VAL A 308 -36.29 5.43 -20.04
CA VAL A 308 -37.52 4.86 -19.46
C VAL A 308 -38.76 5.49 -20.08
N ARG A 309 -38.78 6.81 -20.29
CA ARG A 309 -39.89 7.49 -20.96
C ARG A 309 -40.09 7.00 -22.39
N GLU A 310 -39.01 6.90 -23.17
CA GLU A 310 -39.07 6.40 -24.55
C GLU A 310 -39.60 4.96 -24.63
N ILE A 311 -39.20 4.10 -23.68
CA ILE A 311 -39.74 2.74 -23.59
C ILE A 311 -41.25 2.77 -23.29
N LEU A 312 -41.69 3.61 -22.35
CA LEU A 312 -43.11 3.74 -22.02
C LEU A 312 -43.94 4.26 -23.19
N ASP A 313 -43.39 5.17 -23.99
CA ASP A 313 -44.05 5.72 -25.19
C ASP A 313 -44.20 4.67 -26.31
N LEU A 314 -43.37 3.62 -26.32
CA LEU A 314 -43.47 2.50 -27.27
C LEU A 314 -44.55 1.47 -26.89
N ILE A 315 -44.99 1.43 -25.63
CA ILE A 315 -45.96 0.43 -25.14
C ILE A 315 -47.28 0.45 -25.95
N PRO A 316 -47.92 1.61 -26.20
CA PRO A 316 -49.18 1.65 -26.96
C PRO A 316 -49.03 1.11 -28.39
N THR A 317 -47.89 1.39 -29.04
CA THR A 317 -47.60 0.91 -30.40
C THR A 317 -47.42 -0.61 -30.42
N VAL A 318 -46.68 -1.16 -29.46
CA VAL A 318 -46.51 -2.61 -29.33
C VAL A 318 -47.85 -3.29 -29.07
N SER A 319 -48.68 -2.73 -28.17
CA SER A 319 -50.03 -3.25 -27.91
C SER A 319 -50.94 -3.19 -29.14
N ALA A 320 -50.84 -2.12 -29.95
CA ALA A 320 -51.60 -2.01 -31.19
C ALA A 320 -51.18 -3.08 -32.22
N LEU A 321 -49.88 -3.32 -32.37
CA LEU A 321 -49.36 -4.36 -33.26
C LEU A 321 -49.74 -5.77 -32.80
N GLN A 322 -49.73 -6.03 -31.49
CA GLN A 322 -50.21 -7.29 -30.94
C GLN A 322 -51.70 -7.53 -31.25
N ASN A 323 -52.54 -6.50 -31.11
CA ASN A 323 -53.96 -6.58 -31.43
C ASN A 323 -54.23 -6.84 -32.92
N VAL A 324 -53.39 -6.32 -33.83
CA VAL A 324 -53.48 -6.62 -35.26
C VAL A 324 -53.08 -8.08 -35.53
N ALA A 325 -51.96 -8.52 -34.97
CA ALA A 325 -51.48 -9.90 -35.14
C ALA A 325 -52.47 -10.94 -34.62
N THR A 326 -53.16 -10.67 -33.50
CA THR A 326 -54.21 -11.56 -32.99
C THR A 326 -55.43 -11.63 -33.89
N ARG A 327 -55.82 -10.51 -34.54
CA ARG A 327 -56.93 -10.50 -35.51
C ARG A 327 -56.59 -11.30 -36.75
N ASP A 328 -55.38 -11.14 -37.28
CA ASP A 328 -54.93 -11.91 -38.45
C ASP A 328 -54.90 -13.43 -38.17
N GLN A 329 -54.59 -13.84 -36.94
CA GLN A 329 -54.65 -15.25 -36.52
C GLN A 329 -56.09 -15.78 -36.40
N GLU A 330 -57.02 -14.96 -35.90
CA GLU A 330 -58.45 -15.32 -35.83
C GLU A 330 -59.05 -15.48 -37.24
N ASP A 331 -58.73 -14.57 -38.16
CA ASP A 331 -59.21 -14.62 -39.55
C ASP A 331 -58.61 -15.80 -40.34
N ALA A 332 -57.35 -16.18 -40.07
CA ALA A 332 -56.71 -17.32 -40.71
C ALA A 332 -57.20 -18.70 -40.20
N GLY A 333 -57.80 -18.76 -39.01
CA GLY A 333 -58.35 -19.99 -38.42
C GLY A 333 -59.80 -20.30 -38.82
N LEU A 334 -60.47 -19.38 -39.52
CA LEU A 334 -61.87 -19.49 -39.96
C LEU A 334 -62.03 -19.90 -41.43
N ALA A 335 -60.93 -20.18 -42.15
CA ALA A 335 -60.89 -20.63 -43.54
C ALA A 335 -60.61 -22.15 -43.66
#